data_AF-A0ABD3Y8T6-F1
#
_entry.id   AF-A0ABD3Y8T6-F1
#
_cell.length_a   1.000
_cell.length_b   1.000
_cell.length_c   1.000
_cell.angle_alpha   90.00
_cell.angle_beta   90.00
_cell.angle_gamma   90.00
#
_symmetry.space_group_name_H-M   'P 1'
#
loop_
_entity.id
_entity.type
_entity.pdbx_description
1 polymer ?
#
loop_
_entity_poly.entity_id
_entity_poly.type
_entity_poly.pdbx_seq_one_letter_code
_entity_poly.pdbx_strand_id
1 'polypeptide(L)'
;MSKFDLESLPKCGAKTRSGNPCKRLGNKRNGRCKLHGGRSTGAKTTEGKLAVRTNPVKNGFGWNLMQDYDPVLIEDSLKAYIQLCDIVGQKSINNSEVNKLVARYNVALECFKYHICEYYGEEAFIIVQSALDAYYKDTDSQHLHFHIHTEVVKAPYFHQQMSEAKKQFLLIKKGILSKSFL
;
A
#
# COMPACT_ATOMS: atom_id res chain seq x y z
N MET A 1 23.73 27.94 27.68
CA MET A 1 22.63 27.00 27.99
C MET A 1 22.83 25.76 27.13
N SER A 2 22.97 24.57 27.74
CA SER A 2 23.09 23.35 26.95
C SER A 2 21.82 23.20 26.11
N LYS A 3 21.98 22.85 24.83
CA LYS A 3 20.88 22.76 23.86
C LYS A 3 19.78 21.75 24.25
N PHE A 4 20.04 20.92 25.27
CA PHE A 4 19.12 19.91 25.78
C PHE A 4 19.22 19.85 27.31
N ASP A 5 18.11 20.14 28.00
CA ASP A 5 17.90 19.78 29.39
C ASP A 5 17.54 18.29 29.47
N LEU A 6 18.47 17.48 29.99
CA LEU A 6 18.33 16.03 30.12
C LEU A 6 17.65 15.62 31.44
N GLU A 7 17.65 16.50 32.44
CA GLU A 7 17.02 16.25 33.74
C GLU A 7 15.49 16.27 33.63
N SER A 8 14.96 17.02 32.66
CA SER A 8 13.53 17.08 32.38
C SER A 8 12.97 15.85 31.64
N LEU A 9 13.78 14.84 31.29
CA LEU A 9 13.34 13.70 30.47
C LEU A 9 12.77 12.56 31.33
N PRO A 10 11.60 12.00 30.96
CA PRO A 10 11.04 10.87 31.69
C PRO A 10 11.94 9.63 31.57
N LYS A 11 11.99 8.78 32.60
CA LYS A 11 12.59 7.44 32.48
C LYS A 11 11.77 6.59 31.51
N CYS A 12 12.45 5.75 30.71
CA CYS A 12 11.80 4.93 29.68
C CYS A 12 10.74 3.98 30.23
N GLY A 13 11.01 3.34 31.37
CA GLY A 13 10.06 2.47 32.08
C GLY A 13 9.61 1.20 31.33
N ALA A 14 10.14 0.91 30.15
CA ALA A 14 9.79 -0.32 29.41
C ALA A 14 10.40 -1.56 30.06
N LYS A 15 9.73 -2.71 30.01
CA LYS A 15 10.25 -3.95 30.60
C LYS A 15 11.49 -4.41 29.82
N THR A 16 12.60 -4.58 30.52
CA THR A 16 13.83 -5.15 29.96
C THR A 16 13.72 -6.67 29.86
N ARG A 17 14.66 -7.32 29.16
CA ARG A 17 14.72 -8.79 29.08
C ARG A 17 14.83 -9.47 30.45
N SER A 18 15.43 -8.81 31.43
CA SER A 18 15.52 -9.29 32.82
C SER A 18 14.29 -8.95 33.68
N GLY A 19 13.22 -8.45 33.08
CA GLY A 19 11.95 -8.18 33.75
C GLY A 19 11.85 -6.84 34.48
N ASN A 20 12.98 -6.13 34.68
CA ASN A 20 13.01 -4.84 35.37
C ASN A 20 12.65 -3.67 34.44
N PRO A 21 12.10 -2.56 34.97
CA PRO A 21 11.87 -1.34 34.19
C PRO A 21 13.16 -0.74 33.62
N CYS A 22 13.10 -0.25 32.39
CA CYS A 22 14.22 0.37 31.70
C CYS A 22 14.61 1.68 32.37
N LYS A 23 15.86 1.74 32.86
CA LYS A 23 16.42 2.90 33.56
C LYS A 23 16.93 4.01 32.64
N ARG A 24 17.00 3.78 31.32
CA ARG A 24 17.46 4.80 30.36
C ARG A 24 16.46 5.94 30.27
N LEU A 25 16.95 7.15 30.00
CA LEU A 25 16.11 8.30 29.67
C LEU A 25 15.32 8.03 28.38
N GLY A 26 14.04 8.38 28.42
CA GLY A 26 13.16 8.42 27.27
C GLY A 26 13.37 9.68 26.43
N ASN A 27 12.49 9.89 25.46
CA ASN A 27 12.42 11.15 24.72
C ASN A 27 11.12 11.90 25.07
N LYS A 28 11.05 13.18 24.72
CA LYS A 28 9.87 14.04 24.98
C LYS A 28 8.62 13.64 24.19
N ARG A 29 8.76 12.89 23.09
CA ARG A 29 7.67 12.57 22.17
C ARG A 29 6.81 11.40 22.66
N ASN A 30 7.43 10.30 23.09
CA ASN A 30 6.73 9.09 23.52
C ASN A 30 7.24 8.49 24.83
N GLY A 31 8.17 9.17 25.51
CA GLY A 31 8.71 8.73 26.80
C GLY A 31 9.57 7.49 26.76
N ARG A 32 9.79 6.84 25.59
CA ARG A 32 10.60 5.61 25.48
C ARG A 32 12.03 5.90 25.02
N CYS A 33 12.98 5.08 25.42
CA CYS A 33 14.36 5.21 24.97
C CYS A 33 14.55 4.62 23.57
N LYS A 34 15.68 4.93 22.91
CA LYS A 34 15.97 4.45 21.55
C LYS A 34 15.90 2.93 21.36
N LEU A 35 16.12 2.15 22.41
CA LEU A 35 16.05 0.68 22.36
C LEU A 35 14.64 0.12 22.55
N HIS A 36 13.71 0.91 23.08
CA HIS A 36 12.35 0.46 23.39
C HIS A 36 11.31 1.29 22.63
N GLY A 37 11.59 1.57 21.35
CA GLY A 37 10.64 2.27 20.47
C GLY A 37 10.68 3.79 20.54
N GLY A 38 11.62 4.38 21.29
CA GLY A 38 11.78 5.84 21.37
C GLY A 38 12.09 6.52 20.03
N ARG A 39 12.70 5.79 19.10
CA ARG A 39 12.96 6.27 17.73
C ARG A 39 11.89 5.85 16.72
N SER A 40 10.97 4.96 17.11
CA SER A 40 9.94 4.47 16.20
C SER A 40 8.73 5.42 16.22
N THR A 41 8.23 5.79 15.04
CA THR A 41 6.96 6.49 14.90
C THR A 41 5.77 5.53 14.72
N GLY A 42 6.02 4.23 14.76
CA GLY A 42 5.06 3.22 14.31
C GLY A 42 4.90 3.20 12.79
N ALA A 43 4.19 2.18 12.29
CA ALA A 43 3.81 2.09 10.90
C ALA A 43 2.71 3.10 10.57
N LYS A 44 2.89 3.84 9.47
CA LYS A 44 1.95 4.87 9.03
C LYS A 44 1.03 4.40 7.91
N THR A 45 1.52 3.51 7.04
CA THR A 45 0.78 2.94 5.92
C THR A 45 -0.10 1.78 6.39
N THR A 46 -1.18 1.51 5.64
CA THR A 46 -2.09 0.39 5.91
C THR A 46 -1.34 -0.94 5.87
N GLU A 47 -0.55 -1.19 4.82
CA GLU A 47 0.35 -2.37 4.71
C GLU A 47 1.28 -2.51 5.92
N GLY A 48 1.92 -1.41 6.34
CA GLY A 48 2.85 -1.44 7.47
C GLY A 48 2.14 -1.77 8.79
N LYS A 49 0.92 -1.27 8.99
CA LYS A 49 0.10 -1.60 10.17
C LYS A 49 -0.29 -3.07 10.16
N LEU A 50 -0.71 -3.61 9.01
CA LEU A 50 -1.00 -5.04 8.85
C LEU A 50 0.22 -5.90 9.14
N ALA A 51 1.39 -5.56 8.59
CA ALA A 51 2.63 -6.25 8.85
C ALA A 51 2.96 -6.28 10.36
N VAL A 52 2.79 -5.15 11.06
CA VAL A 52 3.01 -5.09 12.52
C VAL A 52 2.00 -5.94 13.29
N ARG A 53 0.74 -5.99 12.86
CA ARG A 53 -0.31 -6.84 13.48
C ARG A 53 0.00 -8.33 13.40
N THR A 54 0.78 -8.79 12.41
CA THR A 54 1.19 -10.21 12.30
C THR A 54 2.32 -10.61 13.26
N ASN A 55 3.03 -9.66 13.87
CA ASN A 55 4.18 -9.98 14.72
C ASN A 55 3.86 -10.88 15.94
N PRO A 56 2.72 -10.72 16.65
CA PRO A 56 2.31 -11.64 17.72
C PRO A 56 2.04 -13.06 17.20
N VAL A 57 1.52 -13.20 15.98
CA VAL A 57 1.23 -14.50 15.34
C VAL A 57 2.53 -15.28 15.07
N LYS A 58 3.57 -14.59 14.57
CA LYS A 58 4.89 -15.18 14.33
C LYS A 58 5.54 -15.79 15.58
N ASN A 59 5.16 -15.32 16.77
CA ASN A 59 5.67 -15.83 18.04
C ASN A 59 4.85 -17.02 18.59
N GLY A 60 3.99 -17.64 17.77
CA GLY A 60 3.26 -18.88 18.09
C GLY A 60 1.99 -18.68 18.92
N PHE A 61 1.81 -17.54 19.57
CA PHE A 61 0.66 -17.24 20.44
C PHE A 61 -0.56 -16.68 19.70
N GLY A 62 -0.42 -16.29 18.43
CA GLY A 62 -1.40 -15.41 17.77
C GLY A 62 -2.25 -16.04 16.66
N TRP A 63 -2.10 -17.32 16.34
CA TRP A 63 -2.90 -17.96 15.27
C TRP A 63 -4.41 -17.86 15.55
N ASN A 64 -4.82 -17.95 16.82
CA ASN A 64 -6.21 -17.78 17.25
C ASN A 64 -6.69 -16.32 17.29
N LEU A 65 -5.78 -15.33 17.20
CA LEU A 65 -6.11 -13.90 17.26
C LEU A 65 -6.38 -13.29 15.87
N MET A 66 -6.11 -14.02 14.78
CA MET A 66 -6.33 -13.59 13.39
C MET A 66 -7.38 -14.46 12.68
N GLN A 67 -8.38 -14.96 13.41
CA GLN A 67 -9.40 -15.83 12.81
C GLN A 67 -10.36 -15.08 11.87
N ASP A 68 -10.57 -13.78 12.10
CA ASP A 68 -11.52 -12.98 11.34
C ASP A 68 -10.84 -11.99 10.39
N TYR A 69 -11.58 -11.64 9.34
CA TYR A 69 -11.21 -10.57 8.43
C TYR A 69 -11.19 -9.21 9.14
N ASP A 70 -10.33 -8.30 8.68
CA ASP A 70 -10.33 -6.92 9.18
C ASP A 70 -11.61 -6.20 8.71
N PRO A 71 -12.53 -5.84 9.62
CA PRO A 71 -13.81 -5.25 9.24
C PRO A 71 -13.64 -3.91 8.54
N VAL A 72 -12.58 -3.16 8.86
CA VAL A 72 -12.31 -1.86 8.22
C VAL A 72 -11.89 -2.08 6.77
N LEU A 73 -11.06 -3.09 6.50
CA LEU A 73 -10.65 -3.38 5.12
C LEU A 73 -11.81 -3.95 4.29
N ILE A 74 -12.71 -4.73 4.89
CA ILE A 74 -13.94 -5.15 4.21
C ILE A 74 -14.75 -3.92 3.80
N GLU A 75 -15.08 -3.04 4.75
CA GLU A 75 -15.86 -1.83 4.48
C GLU A 75 -15.20 -0.95 3.41
N ASP A 76 -13.89 -0.71 3.54
CA ASP A 76 -13.12 0.06 2.58
C ASP A 76 -13.12 -0.58 1.18
N SER A 77 -13.02 -1.91 1.10
CA SER A 77 -13.05 -2.64 -0.18
C SER A 77 -14.40 -2.52 -0.88
N LEU A 78 -15.51 -2.66 -0.14
CA LEU A 78 -16.86 -2.54 -0.66
C LEU A 78 -17.16 -1.11 -1.09
N LYS A 79 -16.74 -0.14 -0.28
CA LYS A 79 -16.86 1.29 -0.62
C LYS A 79 -16.09 1.63 -1.90
N ALA A 80 -14.86 1.15 -2.03
CA ALA A 80 -14.05 1.37 -3.23
C ALA A 80 -14.69 0.69 -4.45
N TYR A 81 -15.20 -0.55 -4.30
CA TYR A 81 -15.90 -1.26 -5.36
C TYR A 81 -17.14 -0.52 -5.85
N ILE A 82 -18.01 -0.03 -4.94
CA ILE A 82 -19.19 0.76 -5.32
C ILE A 82 -18.78 2.00 -6.12
N GLN A 83 -17.74 2.72 -5.68
CA GLN A 83 -17.23 3.88 -6.40
C GLN A 83 -16.65 3.53 -7.77
N LEU A 84 -16.01 2.36 -7.93
CA LEU A 84 -15.59 1.88 -9.24
C LEU A 84 -16.78 1.60 -10.15
N CYS A 85 -17.84 0.97 -9.64
CA CYS A 85 -19.08 0.74 -10.40
C CYS A 85 -19.72 2.06 -10.86
N ASP A 86 -19.77 3.06 -9.98
CA ASP A 86 -20.27 4.39 -10.33
C ASP A 86 -19.47 5.00 -11.48
N ILE A 87 -18.13 4.86 -11.47
CA ILE A 87 -17.26 5.35 -12.55
C ILE A 87 -17.49 4.57 -13.86
N VAL A 88 -17.66 3.25 -13.80
CA VAL A 88 -17.97 2.42 -14.99
C VAL A 88 -19.28 2.87 -15.63
N GLY A 89 -20.27 3.28 -14.84
CA GLY A 89 -21.55 3.80 -15.32
C GLY A 89 -21.48 5.18 -15.98
N GLN A 90 -20.35 5.89 -15.89
CA GLN A 90 -20.20 7.22 -16.49
C GLN A 90 -19.93 7.14 -18.00
N LYS A 91 -20.36 8.18 -18.74
CA LYS A 91 -20.13 8.30 -20.19
C LYS A 91 -18.65 8.41 -20.56
N SER A 92 -17.81 8.90 -19.65
CA SER A 92 -16.37 9.09 -19.86
C SER A 92 -15.61 8.76 -18.59
N ILE A 93 -14.67 7.82 -18.68
CA ILE A 93 -13.88 7.37 -17.54
C ILE A 93 -12.67 8.29 -17.33
N ASN A 94 -12.55 8.86 -16.13
CA ASN A 94 -11.38 9.65 -15.73
C ASN A 94 -10.32 8.76 -15.04
N ASN A 95 -9.27 8.37 -15.77
CA ASN A 95 -8.19 7.53 -15.23
C ASN A 95 -7.45 8.15 -14.02
N SER A 96 -7.39 9.48 -13.90
CA SER A 96 -6.75 10.12 -12.74
C SER A 96 -7.58 9.93 -11.47
N GLU A 97 -8.91 9.94 -11.59
CA GLU A 97 -9.84 9.70 -10.49
C GLU A 97 -9.76 8.23 -10.04
N VAL A 98 -9.77 7.31 -10.98
CA VAL A 98 -9.56 5.87 -10.72
C VAL A 98 -8.24 5.64 -10.00
N ASN A 99 -7.13 6.23 -10.47
CA ASN A 99 -5.84 6.05 -9.81
C ASN A 99 -5.81 6.62 -8.39
N LYS A 100 -6.46 7.76 -8.13
CA LYS A 100 -6.56 8.31 -6.76
C LYS A 100 -7.40 7.42 -5.85
N LEU A 101 -8.47 6.86 -6.38
CA LEU A 101 -9.34 5.94 -5.65
C LEU A 101 -8.58 4.67 -5.29
N VAL A 102 -7.94 4.04 -6.28
CA VAL A 102 -7.16 2.82 -6.08
C VAL A 102 -5.95 3.10 -5.18
N ALA A 103 -5.24 4.21 -5.33
CA ALA A 103 -4.14 4.58 -4.43
C ALA A 103 -4.56 4.65 -2.95
N ARG A 104 -5.81 5.02 -2.68
CA ARG A 104 -6.35 5.07 -1.32
C ARG A 104 -6.74 3.69 -0.80
N TYR A 105 -7.27 2.82 -1.65
CA TYR A 105 -7.92 1.58 -1.26
C TYR A 105 -7.26 0.30 -1.81
N ASN A 106 -6.09 0.39 -2.44
CA ASN A 106 -5.39 -0.74 -3.07
C ASN A 106 -5.24 -1.94 -2.12
N VAL A 107 -4.84 -1.69 -0.87
CA VAL A 107 -4.68 -2.75 0.14
C VAL A 107 -6.00 -3.47 0.40
N ALA A 108 -7.08 -2.71 0.57
CA ALA A 108 -8.41 -3.28 0.82
C ALA A 108 -8.93 -4.06 -0.40
N LEU A 109 -8.79 -3.48 -1.60
CA LEU A 109 -9.17 -4.12 -2.86
C LEU A 109 -8.39 -5.41 -3.09
N GLU A 110 -7.08 -5.43 -2.86
CA GLU A 110 -6.26 -6.65 -2.99
C GLU A 110 -6.64 -7.73 -1.99
N CYS A 111 -6.89 -7.35 -0.73
CA CYS A 111 -7.29 -8.30 0.30
C CYS A 111 -8.66 -8.93 0.02
N PHE A 112 -9.60 -8.18 -0.58
CA PHE A 112 -11.01 -8.57 -0.65
C PHE A 112 -11.60 -8.71 -2.06
N LYS A 113 -10.81 -8.63 -3.14
CA LYS A 113 -11.32 -8.81 -4.52
C LYS A 113 -12.05 -10.14 -4.75
N TYR A 114 -11.57 -11.23 -4.14
CA TYR A 114 -12.24 -12.54 -4.25
C TYR A 114 -13.49 -12.63 -3.39
N HIS A 115 -13.53 -11.92 -2.27
CA HIS A 115 -14.76 -11.78 -1.49
C HIS A 115 -15.81 -10.98 -2.29
N ILE A 116 -15.41 -9.90 -2.94
CA ILE A 116 -16.27 -9.16 -3.86
C ILE A 116 -16.76 -10.08 -5.00
N CYS A 117 -15.87 -10.91 -5.56
CA CYS A 117 -16.24 -11.90 -6.57
C CYS A 117 -17.29 -12.90 -6.08
N GLU A 118 -17.12 -13.42 -4.87
CA GLU A 118 -17.99 -14.42 -4.26
C GLU A 118 -19.43 -13.88 -4.08
N TYR A 119 -19.56 -12.61 -3.69
CA TYR A 119 -20.86 -12.00 -3.38
C TYR A 119 -21.51 -11.26 -4.56
N TYR A 120 -20.72 -10.66 -5.45
CA TYR A 120 -21.20 -9.80 -6.54
C TYR A 120 -20.91 -10.35 -7.95
N GLY A 121 -20.20 -11.48 -8.04
CA GLY A 121 -19.93 -12.19 -9.30
C GLY A 121 -18.63 -11.81 -10.00
N GLU A 122 -18.38 -12.48 -11.12
CA GLU A 122 -17.14 -12.34 -11.90
C GLU A 122 -16.93 -10.93 -12.48
N GLU A 123 -18.00 -10.26 -12.92
CA GLU A 123 -17.92 -8.89 -13.42
C GLU A 123 -17.38 -7.92 -12.36
N ALA A 124 -17.82 -8.09 -11.10
CA ALA A 124 -17.33 -7.28 -9.99
C ALA A 124 -15.82 -7.46 -9.77
N PHE A 125 -15.36 -8.71 -9.85
CA PHE A 125 -13.92 -9.02 -9.80
C PHE A 125 -13.17 -8.38 -10.97
N ILE A 126 -13.70 -8.48 -12.18
CA ILE A 126 -13.07 -7.93 -13.38
C ILE A 126 -12.95 -6.40 -13.28
N ILE A 127 -13.97 -5.70 -12.78
CA ILE A 127 -13.92 -4.24 -12.52
C ILE A 127 -12.78 -3.90 -11.55
N VAL A 128 -12.73 -4.59 -10.40
CA VAL A 128 -11.70 -4.37 -9.37
C VAL A 128 -10.30 -4.68 -9.91
N GLN A 129 -10.11 -5.83 -10.55
CA GLN A 129 -8.82 -6.25 -11.08
C GLN A 129 -8.35 -5.32 -12.21
N SER A 130 -9.26 -4.87 -13.06
CA SER A 130 -8.94 -3.89 -14.12
C SER A 130 -8.45 -2.56 -13.54
N ALA A 131 -9.08 -2.08 -12.46
CA ALA A 131 -8.67 -0.85 -11.77
C ALA A 131 -7.29 -0.98 -11.09
N LEU A 132 -7.05 -2.10 -10.41
CA LEU A 132 -5.75 -2.41 -9.79
C LEU A 132 -4.64 -2.47 -10.85
N ASP A 133 -4.86 -3.20 -11.94
CA ASP A 133 -3.89 -3.33 -13.03
C ASP A 133 -3.58 -1.97 -13.68
N ALA A 134 -4.59 -1.13 -13.88
CA ALA A 134 -4.41 0.22 -14.42
C ALA A 134 -3.54 1.07 -13.48
N TYR A 135 -3.83 1.06 -12.18
CA TYR A 135 -3.07 1.79 -11.17
C TYR A 135 -1.61 1.32 -11.06
N TYR A 136 -1.37 0.01 -11.05
CA TYR A 136 -0.02 -0.54 -10.95
C TYR A 136 0.82 -0.30 -12.21
N LYS A 137 0.20 -0.28 -13.39
CA LYS A 137 0.86 0.17 -14.63
C LYS A 137 1.23 1.64 -14.56
N ASP A 138 0.35 2.48 -13.99
CA ASP A 138 0.59 3.92 -13.88
C ASP A 138 1.73 4.25 -12.91
N THR A 139 1.78 3.52 -11.80
CA THR A 139 2.76 3.71 -10.71
C THR A 139 4.07 2.96 -10.89
N ASP A 140 4.28 2.32 -12.05
CA ASP A 140 5.48 1.52 -12.36
C ASP A 140 5.75 0.41 -11.33
N SER A 141 4.69 -0.30 -10.91
CA SER A 141 4.83 -1.40 -9.97
C SER A 141 5.62 -2.57 -10.58
N GLN A 142 6.62 -3.06 -9.84
CA GLN A 142 7.56 -4.10 -10.29
C GLN A 142 6.88 -5.36 -10.82
N HIS A 143 5.77 -5.77 -10.20
CA HIS A 143 5.06 -6.98 -10.57
C HIS A 143 4.33 -6.90 -11.91
N LEU A 144 4.20 -5.71 -12.53
CA LEU A 144 3.66 -5.53 -13.89
C LEU A 144 4.69 -5.01 -14.90
N HIS A 145 5.98 -4.96 -14.54
CA HIS A 145 7.03 -4.48 -15.45
C HIS A 145 7.10 -5.25 -16.77
N PHE A 146 6.76 -6.55 -16.77
CA PHE A 146 6.78 -7.36 -17.99
C PHE A 146 5.86 -6.83 -19.11
N HIS A 147 4.85 -6.02 -18.79
CA HIS A 147 3.96 -5.38 -19.77
C HIS A 147 4.68 -4.38 -20.68
N ILE A 148 5.94 -4.02 -20.42
CA ILE A 148 6.74 -3.18 -21.32
C ILE A 148 7.32 -3.97 -22.49
N HIS A 149 7.44 -5.29 -22.33
CA HIS A 149 8.12 -6.17 -23.28
C HIS A 149 7.17 -6.96 -24.17
N THR A 150 5.88 -6.97 -23.86
CA THR A 150 4.88 -7.73 -24.60
C THR A 150 3.56 -6.98 -24.68
N GLU A 151 2.83 -7.20 -25.76
CA GLU A 151 1.41 -6.88 -25.81
C GLU A 151 0.66 -7.81 -24.84
N VAL A 152 -0.30 -7.23 -24.13
CA VAL A 152 -1.16 -7.97 -23.20
C VAL A 152 -2.61 -7.78 -23.62
N VAL A 153 -3.43 -8.77 -23.28
CA VAL A 153 -4.87 -8.64 -23.42
C VAL A 153 -5.34 -7.45 -22.58
N LYS A 154 -6.19 -6.67 -23.21
CA LYS A 154 -6.69 -5.40 -22.76
C LYS A 154 -7.87 -5.64 -21.81
N ALA A 155 -7.73 -5.24 -20.55
CA ALA A 155 -8.74 -5.48 -19.51
C ALA A 155 -10.01 -4.70 -19.80
N PRO A 156 -11.22 -5.27 -19.73
CA PRO A 156 -12.41 -4.66 -20.31
C PRO A 156 -12.76 -3.29 -19.71
N TYR A 157 -12.38 -3.02 -18.46
CA TYR A 157 -12.60 -1.73 -17.78
C TYR A 157 -11.29 -0.95 -17.56
N PHE A 158 -11.42 0.36 -17.33
CA PHE A 158 -10.34 1.26 -16.93
C PHE A 158 -9.08 1.20 -17.80
N HIS A 159 -9.29 1.20 -19.11
CA HIS A 159 -8.20 1.26 -20.07
C HIS A 159 -7.43 2.57 -19.97
N GLN A 160 -6.16 2.47 -19.57
CA GLN A 160 -5.19 3.51 -19.85
C GLN A 160 -4.61 3.34 -21.26
N GLN A 161 -4.60 4.44 -22.01
CA GLN A 161 -3.91 4.54 -23.31
C GLN A 161 -2.38 4.52 -23.16
N MET A 162 -1.83 4.88 -21.97
CA MET A 162 -0.44 4.71 -21.45
C MET A 162 -0.17 5.75 -20.32
N SER A 163 0.75 5.48 -19.38
CA SER A 163 1.35 6.48 -18.48
C SER A 163 2.76 6.94 -18.94
N GLU A 164 3.18 8.17 -18.60
CA GLU A 164 4.32 8.89 -19.20
C GLU A 164 5.71 8.23 -19.09
N ALA A 165 6.01 7.48 -18.02
CA ALA A 165 7.29 6.75 -17.89
C ALA A 165 7.52 5.80 -19.09
N LYS A 166 6.42 5.28 -19.64
CA LYS A 166 6.39 4.36 -20.77
C LYS A 166 6.49 5.07 -22.14
N LYS A 167 6.25 6.38 -22.24
CA LYS A 167 6.66 7.16 -23.43
C LYS A 167 8.13 7.58 -23.36
N GLN A 168 8.62 7.91 -22.17
CA GLN A 168 9.96 8.49 -22.00
C GLN A 168 11.10 7.49 -22.28
N PHE A 169 10.94 6.21 -21.89
CA PHE A 169 11.91 5.16 -22.23
C PHE A 169 11.95 4.81 -23.73
N LEU A 170 10.79 4.83 -24.42
CA LEU A 170 10.68 4.58 -25.86
C LEU A 170 11.34 5.69 -26.71
N LEU A 171 11.39 6.94 -26.24
CA LEU A 171 12.02 8.08 -26.92
C LEU A 171 13.57 8.11 -26.77
N ILE A 172 14.09 7.65 -25.63
CA ILE A 172 15.54 7.63 -25.37
C ILE A 172 16.26 6.59 -26.23
N LYS A 173 15.70 5.40 -26.44
CA LYS A 173 16.30 4.36 -27.30
C LYS A 173 16.27 4.69 -28.80
N LYS A 174 15.27 5.41 -29.30
CA LYS A 174 15.23 5.85 -30.71
C LYS A 174 16.31 6.91 -31.04
N GLY A 175 16.59 7.84 -30.12
CA GLY A 175 17.62 8.87 -30.30
C GLY A 175 19.07 8.38 -30.17
N ILE A 176 19.29 7.24 -29.50
CA ILE A 176 20.59 6.56 -29.46
C ILE A 176 20.82 5.79 -30.77
N LEU A 177 19.78 5.14 -31.31
CA LEU A 177 19.83 4.40 -32.58
C LEU A 177 19.88 5.30 -33.83
N SER A 178 19.43 6.57 -33.77
CA SER A 178 19.51 7.51 -34.90
C SER A 178 20.81 8.34 -34.95
N LYS A 179 21.62 8.34 -33.88
CA LYS A 179 22.92 9.03 -33.82
C LYS A 179 24.12 8.11 -34.14
N SER A 180 23.90 6.81 -34.22
CA SER A 180 24.92 5.81 -34.58
C SER A 180 24.89 5.43 -36.07
N PHE A 181 24.14 6.18 -36.89
CA PHE A 181 24.02 6.00 -38.35
C PHE A 181 24.38 7.26 -39.16
N LEU A 182 25.11 8.21 -38.56
CA LEU A 182 25.76 9.33 -39.26
C LEU A 182 27.19 9.50 -38.76
#